data_AF-K7KAG5-F1
#
_entry.id   AF-K7KAG5-F1
#
_cell.length_a   1.000
_cell.length_b   1.000
_cell.length_c   1.000
_cell.angle_alpha   90.00
_cell.angle_beta   90.00
_cell.angle_gamma   90.00
#
_symmetry.space_group_name_H-M   'P 1'
#
loop_
_entity.id
_entity.type
_entity.pdbx_description
1 polymer ?
#
loop_
_entity_poly.entity_id
_entity_poly.type
_entity_poly.pdbx_seq_one_letter_code
_entity_poly.pdbx_strand_id
1 'polypeptide(L)'
;MSEAQKQVWKGAIPLQIHLHESEVTTLPPPPPALVLAPRIGYLPLLISLLKPQFSTTLPPGVDTIWFEYKGLPLKWYIPTGVLFDLLCVEPERPWNLTVHFRGYPSIVLLPCEGEDSVKWSFINSLKEAAYVINGNSKNVMNMSQTDQVELWGSVLNVCRLEGPIVILVASQYDVSKVTLKLIDGWHLSLSLELLKMNIWKMLVQSWLNLHKVQGILMLLDN
;
A
#
# COMPACT_ATOMS: atom_id res chain seq x y z
N MET A 1 1.04 -22.01 2.37
CA MET A 1 0.71 -20.82 3.19
C MET A 1 0.08 -21.29 4.49
N SER A 2 0.52 -20.73 5.61
CA SER A 2 -0.17 -20.87 6.90
C SER A 2 -1.54 -20.18 6.85
N GLU A 3 -2.42 -20.49 7.81
CA GLU A 3 -3.73 -19.84 7.89
C GLU A 3 -3.61 -18.33 8.14
N ALA A 4 -2.64 -17.92 8.97
CA ALA A 4 -2.34 -16.50 9.21
C ALA A 4 -1.97 -15.76 7.91
N GLN A 5 -1.12 -16.34 7.07
CA GLN A 5 -0.73 -15.74 5.79
C GLN A 5 -1.92 -15.56 4.85
N LYS A 6 -2.87 -16.52 4.83
CA LYS A 6 -4.09 -16.40 4.02
C LYS A 6 -4.99 -15.26 4.51
N GLN A 7 -5.11 -15.08 5.82
CA GLN A 7 -5.91 -14.00 6.41
C GLN A 7 -5.33 -12.63 6.09
N VAL A 8 -4.00 -12.48 6.19
CA VAL A 8 -3.30 -11.25 5.78
C VAL A 8 -3.58 -10.95 4.30
N TRP A 9 -3.47 -11.97 3.44
CA TRP A 9 -3.65 -11.81 2.00
C TRP A 9 -5.09 -11.48 1.59
N LYS A 10 -6.08 -12.01 2.31
CA LYS A 10 -7.51 -11.75 2.11
C LYS A 10 -8.02 -10.50 2.82
N GLY A 11 -7.17 -9.83 3.61
CA GLY A 11 -7.56 -8.65 4.35
C GLY A 11 -8.02 -7.52 3.43
N ALA A 12 -9.21 -6.97 3.69
CA ALA A 12 -9.79 -5.89 2.92
C ALA A 12 -10.29 -4.76 3.82
N ILE A 13 -10.41 -3.57 3.25
CA ILE A 13 -10.93 -2.37 3.90
C ILE A 13 -12.15 -1.89 3.12
N PRO A 14 -13.31 -1.69 3.78
CA PRO A 14 -14.46 -1.06 3.15
C PRO A 14 -14.15 0.40 2.89
N LEU A 15 -14.11 0.79 1.61
CA LEU A 15 -13.92 2.16 1.15
C LEU A 15 -15.25 2.72 0.66
N GLN A 16 -15.47 3.99 0.97
CA GLN A 16 -16.48 4.82 0.34
C GLN A 16 -15.77 5.98 -0.35
N ILE A 17 -15.80 5.98 -1.68
CA ILE A 17 -15.00 6.87 -2.52
C ILE A 17 -15.92 7.87 -3.20
N HIS A 18 -15.74 9.14 -2.90
CA HIS A 18 -16.49 10.25 -3.50
C HIS A 18 -15.67 10.91 -4.59
N LEU A 19 -16.31 11.30 -5.69
CA LEU A 19 -15.69 12.22 -6.64
C LEU A 19 -15.59 13.61 -6.00
N HIS A 20 -14.45 14.29 -6.14
CA HIS A 20 -14.30 15.63 -5.62
C HIS A 20 -15.33 16.61 -6.23
N GLU A 21 -15.93 17.45 -5.39
CA GLU A 21 -17.06 18.31 -5.78
C GLU A 21 -16.72 19.27 -6.93
N SER A 22 -15.46 19.75 -7.00
CA SER A 22 -15.03 20.63 -8.10
C SER A 22 -14.97 19.93 -9.46
N GLU A 23 -15.06 18.61 -9.49
CA GLU A 23 -14.99 17.78 -10.69
C GLU A 23 -16.36 17.19 -11.07
N VAL A 24 -17.44 17.56 -10.36
CA VAL A 24 -18.79 17.12 -10.65
C VAL A 24 -19.47 18.08 -11.64
N THR A 25 -19.83 17.58 -12.82
CA THR A 25 -20.54 18.36 -13.85
C THR A 25 -22.03 18.03 -13.98
N THR A 26 -22.52 17.05 -13.22
CA THR A 26 -23.92 16.59 -13.28
C THR A 26 -24.72 16.99 -12.04
N LEU A 27 -26.04 17.16 -12.20
CA LEU A 27 -26.99 17.31 -11.11
C LEU A 27 -28.09 16.25 -11.25
N PRO A 28 -28.30 15.36 -10.25
CA PRO A 28 -27.58 15.26 -8.98
C PRO A 28 -26.11 14.81 -9.14
N PRO A 29 -25.26 15.00 -8.11
CA PRO A 29 -23.90 14.48 -8.11
C PRO A 29 -23.87 12.94 -8.21
N PRO A 30 -22.80 12.34 -8.75
CA PRO A 30 -22.70 10.88 -8.81
C PRO A 30 -22.68 10.26 -7.40
N PRO A 31 -23.29 9.08 -7.23
CA PRO A 31 -23.20 8.36 -5.97
C PRO A 31 -21.75 7.91 -5.71
N PRO A 32 -21.33 7.80 -4.43
CA PRO A 32 -20.01 7.30 -4.10
C PRO A 32 -19.81 5.84 -4.55
N ALA A 33 -18.57 5.50 -4.88
CA ALA A 33 -18.18 4.12 -5.15
C ALA A 33 -17.92 3.39 -3.83
N LEU A 34 -18.57 2.25 -3.63
CA LEU A 34 -18.36 1.38 -2.48
C LEU A 34 -17.46 0.21 -2.91
N VAL A 35 -16.28 0.10 -2.29
CA VAL A 35 -15.24 -0.85 -2.72
C VAL A 35 -14.66 -1.58 -1.52
N LEU A 36 -14.52 -2.90 -1.59
CA LEU A 36 -13.69 -3.65 -0.66
C LEU A 36 -12.26 -3.70 -1.20
N ALA A 37 -11.44 -2.73 -0.81
CA ALA A 37 -10.07 -2.65 -1.30
C ALA A 37 -9.14 -3.56 -0.49
N PRO A 38 -8.27 -4.36 -1.14
CA PRO A 38 -7.35 -5.22 -0.42
C PRO A 38 -6.27 -4.41 0.31
N ARG A 39 -5.93 -4.85 1.52
CA ARG A 39 -4.91 -4.20 2.37
C ARG A 39 -3.53 -4.18 1.71
N ILE A 40 -3.19 -5.24 0.98
CA ILE A 40 -1.91 -5.37 0.26
C ILE A 40 -1.92 -4.72 -1.14
N GLY A 41 -3.08 -4.21 -1.58
CA GLY A 41 -3.20 -3.53 -2.86
C GLY A 41 -2.78 -2.07 -2.80
N TYR A 42 -2.85 -1.40 -3.94
CA TYR A 42 -2.52 0.01 -4.10
C TYR A 42 -3.72 0.76 -4.67
N LEU A 43 -4.00 1.96 -4.14
CA LEU A 43 -5.17 2.76 -4.51
C LEU A 43 -5.31 3.05 -6.02
N PRO A 44 -4.23 3.39 -6.78
CA PRO A 44 -4.37 3.65 -8.22
C PRO A 44 -4.90 2.46 -9.02
N LEU A 45 -4.73 1.23 -8.53
CA LEU A 45 -5.23 0.03 -9.20
C LEU A 45 -6.76 -0.04 -9.20
N LEU A 46 -7.43 0.73 -8.35
CA LEU A 46 -8.89 0.86 -8.34
C LEU A 46 -9.42 1.69 -9.52
N ILE A 47 -8.56 2.32 -10.33
CA ILE A 47 -8.98 3.16 -11.47
C ILE A 47 -9.89 2.41 -12.44
N SER A 48 -9.65 1.12 -12.67
CA SER A 48 -10.46 0.30 -13.59
C SER A 48 -11.92 0.20 -13.14
N LEU A 49 -12.16 0.27 -11.84
CA LEU A 49 -13.50 0.26 -11.23
C LEU A 49 -14.10 1.67 -11.17
N LEU A 50 -13.29 2.67 -10.77
CA LEU A 50 -13.78 4.03 -10.50
C LEU A 50 -14.01 4.85 -11.76
N LYS A 51 -13.14 4.70 -12.78
CA LYS A 51 -13.21 5.51 -14.00
C LYS A 51 -14.53 5.32 -14.75
N PRO A 52 -15.05 4.09 -14.99
CA PRO A 52 -16.35 3.91 -15.63
C PRO A 52 -17.49 4.60 -14.86
N GLN A 53 -17.48 4.51 -13.52
CA GLN A 53 -18.52 5.09 -12.67
C GLN A 53 -18.57 6.62 -12.72
N PHE A 54 -17.40 7.29 -12.78
CA PHE A 54 -17.34 8.75 -12.73
C PHE A 54 -17.17 9.43 -14.10
N SER A 55 -16.76 8.69 -15.13
CA SER A 55 -16.41 9.22 -16.47
C SER A 55 -17.41 10.20 -17.07
N THR A 56 -18.72 9.95 -16.90
CA THR A 56 -19.79 10.80 -17.47
C THR A 56 -20.01 12.10 -16.70
N THR A 57 -19.44 12.20 -15.50
CA THR A 57 -19.61 13.34 -14.60
C THR A 57 -18.40 14.26 -14.57
N LEU A 58 -17.28 13.85 -15.17
CA LEU A 58 -16.03 14.60 -15.16
C LEU A 58 -16.05 15.77 -16.15
N PRO A 59 -15.39 16.90 -15.81
CA PRO A 59 -15.13 17.96 -16.78
C PRO A 59 -14.16 17.47 -17.87
N PRO A 60 -14.18 18.07 -19.08
CA PRO A 60 -13.19 17.79 -20.11
C PRO A 60 -11.76 18.01 -19.59
N GLY A 61 -10.82 17.14 -19.96
CA GLY A 61 -9.42 17.26 -19.56
C GLY A 61 -8.64 15.96 -19.64
N VAL A 62 -7.36 16.04 -19.29
CA VAL A 62 -6.47 14.87 -19.17
C VAL A 62 -6.74 14.20 -17.82
N ASP A 63 -6.97 12.89 -17.84
CA ASP A 63 -7.22 12.12 -16.63
C ASP A 63 -5.93 11.89 -15.84
N THR A 64 -5.90 12.40 -14.61
CA THR A 64 -4.86 12.15 -13.62
C THR A 64 -5.50 11.64 -12.34
N ILE A 65 -5.38 10.35 -12.03
CA ILE A 65 -6.00 9.80 -10.81
C ILE A 65 -5.11 10.04 -9.59
N TRP A 66 -5.70 10.56 -8.52
CA TRP A 66 -5.10 10.55 -7.19
C TRP A 66 -6.19 10.54 -6.12
N PHE A 67 -5.78 10.20 -4.90
CA PHE A 67 -6.70 10.02 -3.78
C PHE A 67 -6.34 10.97 -2.65
N GLU A 68 -7.36 11.41 -1.95
CA GLU A 68 -7.25 12.33 -0.82
C GLU A 68 -8.00 11.75 0.38
N TYR A 69 -7.45 11.95 1.58
CA TYR A 69 -8.13 11.72 2.84
C TYR A 69 -8.07 12.99 3.69
N LYS A 70 -9.23 13.60 3.99
CA LYS A 70 -9.34 14.80 4.86
C LYS A 70 -8.37 15.93 4.44
N GLY A 71 -8.29 16.25 3.16
CA GLY A 71 -7.38 17.29 2.64
C GLY A 71 -5.95 16.83 2.38
N LEU A 72 -5.58 15.58 2.72
CA LEU A 72 -4.24 15.04 2.53
C LEU A 72 -4.14 14.19 1.26
N PRO A 73 -3.32 14.58 0.26
CA PRO A 73 -3.00 13.72 -0.87
C PRO A 73 -2.30 12.43 -0.43
N LEU A 74 -2.87 11.28 -0.79
CA LEU A 74 -2.38 9.98 -0.37
C LEU A 74 -1.21 9.52 -1.25
N LYS A 75 -0.14 9.05 -0.60
CA LYS A 75 1.06 8.50 -1.25
C LYS A 75 0.72 7.15 -1.89
N TRP A 76 0.48 7.17 -3.20
CA TRP A 76 0.00 6.01 -3.96
C TRP A 76 0.94 4.80 -3.96
N TYR A 77 2.23 5.01 -3.71
CA TYR A 77 3.25 3.96 -3.61
C TYR A 77 3.25 3.23 -2.25
N ILE A 78 2.35 3.60 -1.33
CA ILE A 78 2.12 2.92 -0.05
C ILE A 78 0.89 2.02 -0.18
N PRO A 79 0.92 0.76 0.30
CA PRO A 79 -0.24 -0.12 0.26
C PRO A 79 -1.45 0.46 1.00
N THR A 80 -2.65 0.19 0.48
CA THR A 80 -3.94 0.68 0.99
C THR A 80 -4.13 0.40 2.48
N GLY A 81 -3.75 -0.80 2.93
CA GLY A 81 -3.84 -1.22 4.33
C GLY A 81 -2.97 -0.38 5.25
N VAL A 82 -1.77 -0.07 4.79
CA VAL A 82 -0.80 0.73 5.55
C VAL A 82 -1.27 2.18 5.62
N LEU A 83 -1.77 2.75 4.52
CA LEU A 83 -2.36 4.10 4.54
C LEU A 83 -3.54 4.19 5.52
N PHE A 84 -4.42 3.19 5.52
CA PHE A 84 -5.55 3.13 6.44
C PHE A 84 -5.10 3.06 7.90
N ASP A 85 -4.21 2.12 8.23
CA ASP A 85 -3.77 1.92 9.62
C ASP A 85 -2.97 3.13 10.16
N LEU A 86 -2.28 3.87 9.31
CA LEU A 86 -1.53 5.08 9.69
C LEU A 86 -2.42 6.30 9.89
N LEU A 87 -3.39 6.51 9.00
CA LEU A 87 -4.18 7.75 8.96
C LEU A 87 -5.48 7.64 9.76
N CYS A 88 -5.97 6.43 10.00
CA CYS A 88 -7.23 6.15 10.68
C CYS A 88 -6.98 5.69 12.12
N VAL A 89 -6.73 6.65 13.03
CA VAL A 89 -6.47 6.39 14.46
C VAL A 89 -7.67 5.73 15.15
N GLU A 90 -8.89 6.15 14.79
CA GLU A 90 -10.13 5.47 15.14
C GLU A 90 -10.73 4.89 13.85
N PRO A 91 -10.98 3.56 13.77
CA PRO A 91 -11.33 2.90 12.52
C PRO A 91 -12.74 3.29 12.07
N GLU A 92 -12.83 4.40 11.35
CA GLU A 92 -14.00 4.84 10.60
C GLU A 92 -14.28 3.81 9.50
N ARG A 93 -15.48 3.23 9.52
CA ARG A 93 -15.92 2.24 8.54
C ARG A 93 -17.28 2.66 7.98
N PRO A 94 -17.40 2.90 6.67
CA PRO A 94 -16.36 2.80 5.64
C PRO A 94 -15.25 3.86 5.75
N TRP A 95 -14.05 3.57 5.24
CA TRP A 95 -12.99 4.58 5.10
C TRP A 95 -13.37 5.53 3.96
N ASN A 96 -13.69 6.77 4.33
CA ASN A 96 -14.14 7.80 3.40
C ASN A 96 -12.96 8.45 2.68
N LEU A 97 -12.87 8.21 1.37
CA LEU A 97 -11.85 8.79 0.50
C LEU A 97 -12.48 9.71 -0.54
N THR A 98 -11.70 10.67 -1.02
CA THR A 98 -12.03 11.47 -2.19
C THR A 98 -11.10 11.08 -3.33
N VAL A 99 -11.67 10.80 -4.50
CA VAL A 99 -10.91 10.59 -5.73
C VAL A 99 -10.97 11.85 -6.58
N HIS A 100 -9.83 12.17 -7.17
CA HIS A 100 -9.65 13.25 -8.12
C HIS A 100 -9.16 12.66 -9.44
N PHE A 101 -9.68 13.20 -10.55
CA PHE A 101 -9.24 12.89 -11.91
C PHE A 101 -8.55 14.09 -12.57
N ARG A 102 -8.49 15.25 -11.91
CA ARG A 102 -7.79 16.45 -12.37
C ARG A 102 -6.82 16.95 -11.30
N GLY A 103 -6.04 17.97 -11.63
CA GLY A 103 -5.26 18.74 -10.66
C GLY A 103 -4.23 17.91 -9.88
N TYR A 104 -3.50 17.01 -10.54
CA TYR A 104 -2.52 16.16 -9.88
C TYR A 104 -1.52 16.97 -9.03
N PRO A 105 -1.32 16.63 -7.74
CA PRO A 105 -0.50 17.42 -6.84
C PRO A 105 0.99 17.04 -6.98
N SER A 106 1.58 17.36 -8.13
CA SER A 106 2.97 16.99 -8.50
C SER A 106 4.07 17.53 -7.59
N ILE A 107 3.76 18.51 -6.74
CA ILE A 107 4.70 19.07 -5.77
C ILE A 107 4.92 18.12 -4.59
N VAL A 108 3.89 17.32 -4.24
CA VAL A 108 3.90 16.44 -3.06
C VAL A 108 3.83 14.95 -3.40
N LEU A 109 3.25 14.60 -4.55
CA LEU A 109 3.17 13.21 -5.02
C LEU A 109 4.12 12.96 -6.19
N LEU A 110 4.77 11.79 -6.15
CA LEU A 110 5.54 11.27 -7.30
C LEU A 110 4.58 11.01 -8.47
N PRO A 111 4.97 11.20 -9.74
CA PRO A 111 4.12 10.88 -10.87
C PRO A 111 3.64 9.42 -10.88
N CYS A 112 2.38 9.18 -11.26
CA CYS A 112 1.79 7.85 -11.40
C CYS A 112 1.18 7.69 -12.80
N GLU A 113 1.96 7.13 -13.73
CA GLU A 113 1.57 6.92 -15.13
C GLU A 113 0.90 5.54 -15.33
N GLY A 114 -0.14 5.28 -14.52
CA GLY A 114 -0.90 4.03 -14.60
C GLY A 114 -0.25 2.84 -13.89
N GLU A 115 -0.63 1.63 -14.32
CA GLU A 115 -0.32 0.38 -13.62
C GLU A 115 1.18 0.09 -13.54
N ASP A 116 1.94 0.39 -14.59
CA ASP A 116 3.39 0.14 -14.64
C ASP A 116 4.15 0.95 -13.57
N SER A 117 3.71 2.18 -13.26
CA SER A 117 4.30 2.98 -12.18
C SER A 117 4.15 2.28 -10.82
N VAL A 118 2.98 1.70 -10.57
CA VAL A 118 2.70 0.93 -9.35
C VAL A 118 3.53 -0.35 -9.31
N LYS A 119 3.60 -1.08 -10.43
CA LYS A 119 4.43 -2.27 -10.58
C LYS A 119 5.90 -1.99 -10.25
N TRP A 120 6.48 -0.96 -10.85
CA TRP A 120 7.90 -0.63 -10.62
C TRP A 120 8.15 -0.16 -9.19
N SER A 121 7.22 0.58 -8.58
CA SER A 121 7.30 0.94 -7.17
C SER A 121 7.30 -0.29 -6.25
N PHE A 122 6.44 -1.27 -6.54
CA PHE A 122 6.41 -2.55 -5.84
C PHE A 122 7.73 -3.32 -5.98
N ILE A 123 8.25 -3.45 -7.21
CA ILE A 123 9.54 -4.13 -7.46
C ILE A 123 10.70 -3.43 -6.76
N ASN A 124 10.72 -2.09 -6.73
CA ASN A 124 11.75 -1.34 -6.02
C ASN A 124 11.66 -1.55 -4.51
N SER A 125 10.45 -1.60 -3.96
CA SER A 125 10.25 -1.94 -2.53
C SER A 125 10.74 -3.35 -2.20
N LEU A 126 10.56 -4.32 -3.10
CA LEU A 126 11.13 -5.67 -2.94
C LEU A 126 12.65 -5.68 -3.02
N LYS A 127 13.26 -4.87 -3.90
CA LYS A 127 14.72 -4.72 -3.97
C LYS A 127 15.28 -4.13 -2.68
N GLU A 128 14.63 -3.09 -2.13
CA GLU A 128 14.98 -2.50 -0.83
C GLU A 128 14.94 -3.56 0.27
N ALA A 129 13.83 -4.31 0.37
CA ALA A 129 13.68 -5.37 1.37
C ALA A 129 14.74 -6.49 1.20
N ALA A 130 14.98 -6.93 -0.04
CA ALA A 130 15.99 -7.95 -0.32
C ALA A 130 17.39 -7.47 0.07
N TYR A 131 17.72 -6.20 -0.17
CA TYR A 131 19.00 -5.62 0.22
C TYR A 131 19.17 -5.59 1.74
N VAL A 132 18.13 -5.20 2.48
CA VAL A 132 18.16 -5.19 3.95
C VAL A 132 18.37 -6.61 4.50
N ILE A 133 17.64 -7.60 3.95
CA ILE A 133 17.68 -8.98 4.45
C ILE A 133 18.98 -9.70 4.05
N ASN A 134 19.38 -9.60 2.78
CA ASN A 134 20.47 -10.40 2.22
C ASN A 134 21.79 -9.63 2.05
N GLY A 135 21.80 -8.32 2.34
CA GLY A 135 22.93 -7.43 2.06
C GLY A 135 23.13 -7.11 0.57
N ASN A 136 22.25 -7.61 -0.31
CA ASN A 136 22.23 -7.31 -1.74
C ASN A 136 20.84 -7.58 -2.33
N SER A 137 20.56 -7.02 -3.51
CA SER A 137 19.29 -7.18 -4.23
C SER A 137 19.39 -8.17 -5.40
N LYS A 138 20.47 -8.97 -5.50
CA LYS A 138 20.72 -9.84 -6.67
C LYS A 138 19.59 -10.83 -6.91
N ASN A 139 18.99 -11.36 -5.85
CA ASN A 139 17.87 -12.31 -5.99
C ASN A 139 16.67 -11.69 -6.73
N VAL A 140 16.38 -10.41 -6.51
CA VAL A 140 15.29 -9.68 -7.20
C VAL A 140 15.76 -9.15 -8.55
N MET A 141 17.00 -8.67 -8.65
CA MET A 141 17.57 -8.18 -9.92
C MET A 141 17.79 -9.28 -10.95
N ASN A 142 18.03 -10.52 -10.51
CA ASN A 142 18.23 -11.69 -11.38
C ASN A 142 16.92 -12.42 -11.70
N MET A 143 15.76 -12.00 -11.17
CA MET A 143 14.46 -12.53 -11.59
C MET A 143 14.26 -12.23 -13.07
N SER A 144 13.76 -13.21 -13.83
CA SER A 144 13.39 -12.98 -15.22
C SER A 144 12.24 -11.98 -15.30
N GLN A 145 12.05 -11.34 -16.46
CA GLN A 145 10.87 -10.47 -16.64
C GLN A 145 9.56 -11.24 -16.46
N THR A 146 9.53 -12.52 -16.85
CA THR A 146 8.37 -13.40 -16.66
C THR A 146 8.04 -13.56 -15.18
N ASP A 147 9.03 -13.84 -14.33
CA ASP A 147 8.82 -14.00 -12.88
C ASP A 147 8.35 -12.69 -12.23
N GLN A 148 8.89 -11.55 -12.67
CA GLN A 148 8.47 -10.24 -12.17
C GLN A 148 7.02 -9.92 -12.56
N VAL A 149 6.59 -10.32 -13.77
CA VAL A 149 5.21 -10.17 -14.24
C VAL A 149 4.27 -11.11 -13.48
N GLU A 150 4.67 -12.36 -13.23
CA GLU A 150 3.88 -13.31 -12.46
C GLU A 150 3.68 -12.84 -11.01
N LEU A 151 4.77 -12.40 -10.36
CA LEU A 151 4.73 -11.86 -9.01
C LEU A 151 3.82 -10.64 -8.90
N TRP A 152 3.91 -9.73 -9.88
CA TRP A 152 3.01 -8.58 -9.97
C TRP A 152 1.56 -8.99 -10.23
N GLY A 153 1.35 -9.98 -11.11
CA GLY A 153 0.04 -10.56 -11.40
C GLY A 153 -0.66 -11.07 -10.15
N SER A 154 0.08 -11.66 -9.21
CA SER A 154 -0.46 -12.08 -7.91
C SER A 154 -1.02 -10.93 -7.08
N VAL A 155 -0.38 -9.76 -7.11
CA VAL A 155 -0.87 -8.54 -6.43
C VAL A 155 -2.09 -7.95 -7.15
N LEU A 156 -2.08 -7.94 -8.49
CA LEU A 156 -3.20 -7.48 -9.29
C LEU A 156 -4.45 -8.33 -9.13
N ASN A 157 -4.31 -9.66 -9.11
CA ASN A 157 -5.45 -10.58 -9.00
C ASN A 157 -6.22 -10.37 -7.70
N VAL A 158 -5.52 -10.01 -6.63
CA VAL A 158 -6.14 -9.62 -5.35
C VAL A 158 -6.93 -8.32 -5.48
N CYS A 159 -6.43 -7.35 -6.26
CA CYS A 159 -7.10 -6.08 -6.52
C CYS A 159 -8.25 -6.19 -7.51
N ARG A 160 -8.24 -7.19 -8.39
CA ARG A 160 -9.25 -7.41 -9.45
C ARG A 160 -10.34 -8.42 -9.05
N LEU A 161 -10.26 -9.04 -7.87
CA LEU A 161 -11.21 -10.05 -7.36
C LEU A 161 -11.40 -11.29 -8.27
N GLU A 162 -10.49 -11.55 -9.21
CA GLU A 162 -10.54 -12.72 -10.10
C GLU A 162 -9.28 -13.59 -9.95
N GLY A 163 -9.47 -14.86 -9.55
CA GLY A 163 -8.49 -15.93 -9.76
C GLY A 163 -7.66 -16.40 -8.55
N PRO A 164 -7.09 -17.63 -8.63
CA PRO A 164 -6.33 -18.25 -7.55
C PRO A 164 -4.99 -17.54 -7.29
N ILE A 165 -4.66 -17.43 -6.02
CA ILE A 165 -3.45 -16.80 -5.48
C ILE A 165 -2.24 -17.69 -5.81
N VAL A 166 -1.34 -17.22 -6.66
CA VAL A 166 -0.03 -17.85 -6.92
C VAL A 166 1.04 -17.07 -6.14
N ILE A 167 1.87 -17.76 -5.35
CA ILE A 167 3.02 -17.15 -4.67
C ILE A 167 4.28 -17.96 -5.02
N LEU A 168 5.26 -17.28 -5.61
CA LEU A 168 6.68 -17.63 -5.59
C LEU A 168 7.35 -16.53 -4.72
N VAL A 169 8.26 -16.74 -3.77
CA VAL A 169 9.30 -17.76 -3.58
C VAL A 169 9.54 -17.95 -2.08
N ALA A 170 9.71 -19.20 -1.65
CA ALA A 170 10.42 -19.54 -0.42
C ALA A 170 11.92 -19.39 -0.66
N SER A 171 12.62 -18.60 0.15
CA SER A 171 14.07 -18.77 0.33
C SER A 171 14.29 -19.34 1.72
N GLN A 172 14.81 -20.56 1.73
CA GLN A 172 15.06 -21.37 2.91
C GLN A 172 16.37 -20.93 3.57
N TYR A 173 16.49 -19.68 4.05
CA TYR A 173 17.70 -19.22 4.75
C TYR A 173 17.41 -18.19 5.87
N ASP A 174 17.87 -18.55 7.07
CA ASP A 174 18.23 -17.77 8.27
C ASP A 174 17.62 -16.36 8.45
N VAL A 175 16.63 -16.25 9.34
CA VAL A 175 15.81 -15.04 9.62
C VAL A 175 16.54 -14.04 10.53
N SER A 176 17.80 -13.73 10.22
CA SER A 176 18.61 -12.79 11.01
C SER A 176 18.31 -11.31 10.74
N LYS A 177 17.53 -10.97 9.71
CA LYS A 177 17.23 -9.57 9.35
C LYS A 177 15.76 -9.39 8.95
N VAL A 178 15.11 -8.37 9.51
CA VAL A 178 13.72 -7.99 9.22
C VAL A 178 13.71 -6.62 8.55
N THR A 179 12.91 -6.45 7.50
CA THR A 179 12.71 -5.13 6.88
C THR A 179 11.55 -4.42 7.57
N LEU A 180 11.84 -3.27 8.18
CA LEU A 180 10.85 -2.36 8.74
C LEU A 180 10.96 -1.01 8.03
N LYS A 181 9.84 -0.51 7.47
CA LYS A 181 9.77 0.83 6.88
C LYS A 181 8.94 1.72 7.80
N LEU A 182 9.60 2.63 8.52
CA LEU A 182 8.94 3.65 9.32
C LEU A 182 8.50 4.77 8.39
N ILE A 183 7.21 5.06 8.36
CA ILE A 183 6.61 5.98 7.36
C ILE A 183 6.72 7.46 7.79
N ASP A 184 7.28 7.72 8.98
CA ASP A 184 7.53 9.07 9.53
C ASP A 184 9.00 9.52 9.46
N GLY A 185 9.70 9.19 8.38
CA GLY A 185 10.99 9.84 8.02
C GLY A 185 12.22 9.44 8.83
N TRP A 186 12.11 8.54 9.81
CA TRP A 186 13.26 8.01 10.55
C TRP A 186 13.65 6.62 10.03
N HIS A 187 14.76 6.51 9.30
CA HIS A 187 15.38 5.23 9.01
C HIS A 187 16.15 4.74 10.25
N LEU A 188 15.55 3.83 11.03
CA LEU A 188 16.28 3.06 12.04
C LEU A 188 16.77 1.75 11.43
N SER A 189 18.05 1.71 11.06
CA SER A 189 18.76 0.46 10.78
C SER A 189 19.17 -0.16 12.11
N LEU A 190 18.44 -1.18 12.58
CA LEU A 190 18.77 -1.90 13.81
C LEU A 190 19.60 -3.15 13.47
N SER A 191 20.86 -3.16 13.94
CA SER A 191 21.73 -4.34 13.94
C SER A 191 21.35 -5.30 15.08
N LEU A 192 21.43 -6.61 14.83
CA LEU A 192 21.04 -7.70 15.72
C LEU A 192 21.76 -7.72 17.09
N GLU A 193 22.87 -7.01 17.28
CA GLU A 193 23.47 -6.89 18.61
C GLU A 193 22.54 -6.20 19.62
N LEU A 194 21.67 -5.29 19.14
CA LEU A 194 20.66 -4.62 19.97
C LEU A 194 19.39 -5.47 20.17
N LEU A 195 19.15 -6.49 19.34
CA LEU A 195 18.00 -7.41 19.45
C LEU A 195 18.22 -8.51 20.49
N LYS A 196 19.48 -8.82 20.84
CA LYS A 196 19.82 -9.75 21.92
C LYS A 196 19.64 -9.16 23.32
N MET A 197 19.56 -7.84 23.45
CA MET A 197 19.32 -7.17 24.71
C MET A 197 17.86 -6.69 24.76
N ASN A 198 17.13 -7.03 25.81
CA ASN A 198 15.73 -6.60 26.07
C ASN A 198 15.52 -5.06 26.12
N ILE A 199 16.54 -4.27 25.78
CA ILE A 199 16.54 -2.81 25.68
C ILE A 199 15.65 -2.31 24.55
N TRP A 200 15.54 -3.03 23.42
CA TRP A 200 14.71 -2.58 22.30
C TRP A 200 13.21 -2.60 22.61
N LYS A 201 12.71 -3.57 23.38
CA LYS A 201 11.32 -3.54 23.88
C LYS A 201 11.06 -2.29 24.72
N MET A 202 12.02 -1.86 25.54
CA MET A 202 11.93 -0.61 26.30
C MET A 202 12.03 0.64 25.42
N LEU A 203 12.93 0.68 24.44
CA LEU A 203 13.10 1.84 23.56
C LEU A 203 11.93 2.01 22.58
N VAL A 204 11.42 0.91 22.02
CA VAL A 204 10.21 0.92 21.19
C VAL A 204 9.00 1.24 22.03
N GLN A 205 8.80 0.62 23.19
CA GLN A 205 7.67 0.97 24.06
C GLN A 205 7.75 2.42 24.55
N SER A 206 8.94 2.92 24.89
CA SER A 206 9.14 4.31 25.32
C SER A 206 8.91 5.29 24.16
N TRP A 207 9.31 4.96 22.94
CA TRP A 207 9.06 5.76 21.74
C TRP A 207 7.58 5.74 21.33
N LEU A 208 6.94 4.56 21.34
CA LEU A 208 5.50 4.37 21.11
C LEU A 208 4.67 5.15 22.14
N ASN A 209 5.08 5.14 23.40
CA ASN A 209 4.45 5.92 24.47
C ASN A 209 4.67 7.43 24.29
N LEU A 210 5.85 7.86 23.81
CA LEU A 210 6.17 9.27 23.53
C LEU A 210 5.31 9.84 22.38
N HIS A 211 4.99 9.01 21.39
CA HIS A 211 4.30 9.41 20.16
C HIS A 211 2.85 8.92 20.05
N LYS A 212 2.31 8.29 21.12
CA LYS A 212 0.93 7.75 21.18
C LYS A 212 0.57 6.80 20.03
N VAL A 213 1.53 6.01 19.55
CA VAL A 213 1.31 5.04 18.47
C VAL A 213 0.81 3.73 19.09
N GLN A 214 -0.40 3.29 18.72
CA GLN A 214 -1.11 2.17 19.39
C GLN A 214 -0.96 0.79 18.74
N GLY A 215 -0.09 0.60 17.74
CA GLY A 215 0.11 -0.74 17.18
C GLY A 215 1.34 -0.90 16.31
N ILE A 216 2.13 -1.93 16.61
CA ILE A 216 3.05 -2.56 15.65
C ILE A 216 2.72 -4.06 15.68
N LEU A 217 2.17 -4.59 14.59
CA LEU A 217 2.04 -6.04 14.41
C LEU A 217 3.38 -6.56 13.86
N MET A 218 4.26 -6.99 14.76
CA MET A 218 5.44 -7.77 14.38
C MET A 218 5.03 -9.23 14.25
N LEU A 219 4.92 -9.70 13.02
CA LEU A 219 4.87 -11.15 12.74
C LEU A 219 6.30 -11.68 12.82
N LEU A 220 6.69 -12.13 14.01
CA LEU A 220 7.79 -13.05 14.20
C LEU A 220 7.19 -14.45 14.21
N ASP A 221 7.24 -15.15 13.07
CA ASP A 221 6.96 -16.57 13.03
C ASP A 221 8.16 -17.31 13.68
N ASN A 222 7.88 -18.06 14.75
CA ASN A 222 8.80 -19.02 15.37
C ASN A 222 9.02 -20.24 14.48
#